data_AF-A0A1J1EA32-F1
#
_entry.id   AF-A0A1J1EA32-F1
#
_cell.length_a   1.000
_cell.length_b   1.000
_cell.length_c   1.000
_cell.angle_alpha   90.00
_cell.angle_beta   90.00
_cell.angle_gamma   90.00
#
_symmetry.space_group_name_H-M   'P 1'
#
loop_
_entity.id
_entity.type
_entity.pdbx_description
1 polymer ?
#
loop_
_entity_poly.entity_id
_entity_poly.type
_entity_poly.pdbx_seq_one_letter_code
_entity_poly.pdbx_strand_id
1 'polypeptide(L)'
;MIIMKNITFFLSIIASISLFSQTFPDKLSYQTLIIDDKENILSDTSVTIQISLITRDALGDMRAVYNEIHRVKTNSVGVASLMIGNGIKPTSFRDVSLIDLNWDIPHKIEVRVDLDNDGEYDIHKESKLLSVPYAIRSYSTSEIDVVDNLSSHNSEVPLSANQGRVLNEGLGRKIDKSKIIDNLNSTDATEVLSAAQGKALKAEINNLGSSLRVDVLDELTSTDASKALSANQGRILLGMIQTKIDKSKIIDNLNSTDATEVLSAAQGKALKTEIGTKLNISDIVNNLTTNDATKALSAAQGKVLKAEIGTKLDISDIVNNLTTNDAAKALSAKQGRILLGMIQTKIDKSKIINNLNSTNVTEVLSAAQGKVLNPHYS
;
A
#
# COMPACT_ATOMS: atom_id res chain seq x y z
N MET A 1 28.74 24.04 -74.00
CA MET A 1 29.85 24.58 -73.19
C MET A 1 29.93 24.01 -71.76
N ILE A 2 28.81 23.54 -71.17
CA ILE A 2 28.79 22.96 -69.80
C ILE A 2 29.44 21.56 -69.76
N ILE A 3 29.24 20.73 -70.79
CA ILE A 3 29.76 19.34 -70.84
C ILE A 3 31.30 19.30 -70.92
N MET A 4 31.93 20.21 -71.68
CA MET A 4 33.41 20.30 -71.81
C MET A 4 34.11 20.78 -70.53
N LYS A 5 33.41 21.56 -69.70
CA LYS A 5 33.93 22.12 -68.45
C LYS A 5 33.99 21.08 -67.32
N ASN A 6 33.11 20.09 -67.38
CA ASN A 6 33.07 18.98 -66.42
C ASN A 6 34.12 17.90 -66.73
N ILE A 7 34.45 17.70 -68.01
CA ILE A 7 35.49 16.74 -68.44
C ILE A 7 36.90 17.27 -68.10
N THR A 8 37.16 18.57 -68.29
CA THR A 8 38.44 19.18 -67.92
C THR A 8 38.69 19.19 -66.41
N PHE A 9 37.63 19.33 -65.61
CA PHE A 9 37.70 19.22 -64.15
C PHE A 9 37.98 17.77 -63.69
N PHE A 10 37.36 16.76 -64.31
CA PHE A 10 37.65 15.35 -64.00
C PHE A 10 39.07 14.93 -64.40
N LEU A 11 39.59 15.45 -65.51
CA LEU A 11 40.95 15.13 -65.98
C LEU A 11 42.04 15.75 -65.08
N SER A 12 41.78 16.92 -64.47
CA SER A 12 42.73 17.53 -63.51
C SER A 12 42.77 16.79 -62.16
N ILE A 13 41.64 16.21 -61.73
CA ILE A 13 41.56 15.36 -60.52
C ILE A 13 42.35 14.06 -60.71
N ILE A 14 42.28 13.43 -61.89
CA ILE A 14 43.04 12.20 -62.17
C ILE A 14 44.55 12.49 -62.30
N ALA A 15 44.94 13.62 -62.90
CA ALA A 15 46.33 14.02 -63.02
C ALA A 15 47.00 14.39 -61.68
N SER A 16 46.23 14.81 -60.68
CA SER A 16 46.75 15.19 -59.36
C SER A 16 46.98 13.99 -58.44
N ILE A 17 46.37 12.83 -58.71
CA ILE A 17 46.60 11.60 -57.94
C ILE A 17 47.94 10.93 -58.33
N SER A 18 48.43 11.17 -59.54
CA SER A 18 49.67 10.56 -60.05
C SER A 18 50.96 11.28 -59.63
N LEU A 19 50.87 12.41 -58.93
CA LEU A 19 52.04 13.25 -58.57
C LEU A 19 52.54 13.04 -57.13
N PHE A 20 51.96 12.10 -56.38
CA PHE A 20 52.36 11.81 -55.01
C PHE A 20 52.59 10.31 -54.78
N SER A 21 53.47 9.71 -55.58
CA SER A 21 54.31 8.66 -55.01
C SER A 21 55.65 9.31 -54.68
N GLN A 22 55.75 9.90 -53.48
CA GLN A 22 57.07 10.12 -52.88
C GLN A 22 57.59 8.72 -52.55
N THR A 23 58.17 8.03 -53.53
CA THR A 23 58.92 6.83 -53.24
C THR A 23 60.06 7.25 -52.33
N PHE A 24 60.02 6.75 -51.10
CA PHE A 24 61.10 6.94 -50.16
C PHE A 24 62.41 6.52 -50.85
N PRO A 25 63.48 7.34 -50.84
CA PRO A 25 64.69 7.03 -51.58
C PRO A 25 65.39 5.82 -50.95
N ASP A 26 65.26 4.65 -51.58
CA ASP A 26 66.01 3.43 -51.28
C ASP A 26 67.49 3.52 -51.70
N LYS A 27 68.12 4.67 -51.47
CA LYS A 27 69.46 5.01 -51.98
C LYS A 27 70.22 5.93 -51.02
N LEU A 28 71.54 5.78 -50.94
CA LEU A 28 72.44 6.60 -50.12
C LEU A 28 73.58 7.18 -50.96
N SER A 29 73.89 8.46 -50.79
CA SER A 29 75.07 9.05 -51.43
C SER A 29 76.35 8.60 -50.73
N TYR A 30 77.36 8.17 -51.49
CA TYR A 30 78.67 7.78 -50.98
C TYR A 30 79.77 8.38 -51.86
N GLN A 31 80.80 8.92 -51.21
CA GLN A 31 81.98 9.48 -51.89
C GLN A 31 83.24 8.98 -51.19
N THR A 32 84.25 8.61 -51.96
CA THR A 32 85.54 8.18 -51.42
C THR A 32 86.68 8.60 -52.33
N LEU A 33 87.83 8.91 -51.73
CA LEU A 33 89.08 9.09 -52.45
C LEU A 33 89.66 7.71 -52.79
N ILE A 34 90.12 7.54 -54.03
CA ILE A 34 90.77 6.32 -54.51
C ILE A 34 92.26 6.59 -54.72
N ILE A 35 93.09 5.80 -54.06
CA ILE A 35 94.55 5.84 -54.14
C ILE A 35 95.07 4.43 -54.42
N ASP A 36 96.22 4.31 -55.09
CA ASP A 36 96.90 3.04 -55.30
C ASP A 36 97.69 2.58 -54.06
N ASP A 37 98.36 1.42 -54.18
CA ASP A 37 99.20 0.80 -53.14
C ASP A 37 100.44 1.64 -52.75
N LYS A 38 100.78 2.65 -53.57
CA LYS A 38 101.88 3.59 -53.38
C LYS A 38 101.40 4.98 -52.99
N GLU A 39 100.13 5.10 -52.58
CA GLU A 39 99.46 6.34 -52.17
C GLU A 39 99.31 7.38 -53.30
N ASN A 40 99.43 6.99 -54.56
CA ASN A 40 99.15 7.88 -55.69
C ASN A 40 97.65 8.01 -55.90
N ILE A 41 97.20 9.23 -56.18
CA ILE A 41 95.82 9.52 -56.51
C ILE A 41 95.49 8.98 -57.90
N LEU A 42 94.49 8.10 -58.00
CA LEU A 42 94.00 7.57 -59.27
C LEU A 42 92.94 8.50 -59.85
N SER A 43 93.37 9.57 -60.52
CA SER A 43 92.48 10.55 -61.18
C SER A 43 92.00 10.08 -62.54
N ASP A 44 90.78 10.47 -62.93
CA ASP A 44 90.19 10.22 -64.25
C ASP A 44 90.24 8.75 -64.71
N THR A 45 90.19 7.83 -63.76
CA THR A 45 90.39 6.38 -63.98
C THR A 45 89.09 5.63 -63.69
N SER A 46 88.74 4.68 -64.54
CA SER A 46 87.59 3.79 -64.32
C SER A 46 87.97 2.73 -63.30
N VAL A 47 87.17 2.57 -62.25
CA VAL A 47 87.38 1.57 -61.19
C VAL A 47 86.08 0.82 -60.92
N THR A 48 86.18 -0.40 -60.41
CA THR A 48 85.03 -1.18 -59.96
C THR A 48 85.00 -1.21 -58.44
N ILE A 49 83.90 -0.74 -57.84
CA ILE A 49 83.72 -0.65 -56.39
C ILE A 49 82.59 -1.59 -55.98
N GLN A 50 82.88 -2.55 -55.11
CA GLN A 50 81.86 -3.33 -54.45
C GLN A 50 81.58 -2.77 -53.05
N ILE A 51 80.30 -2.67 -52.73
CA ILE A 51 79.81 -2.24 -51.43
C ILE A 51 79.00 -3.36 -50.82
N SER A 52 79.40 -3.80 -49.64
CA SER A 52 78.62 -4.72 -48.82
C SER A 52 78.20 -4.03 -47.52
N LEU A 53 76.98 -4.29 -47.07
CA LEU A 53 76.61 -4.04 -45.67
C LEU A 53 76.63 -5.38 -44.94
N ILE A 54 77.42 -5.43 -43.86
CA ILE A 54 77.61 -6.64 -43.07
C ILE A 54 77.09 -6.42 -41.64
N THR A 55 76.39 -7.42 -41.13
CA THR A 55 75.89 -7.45 -39.74
C THR A 55 76.48 -8.64 -39.01
N ARG A 56 76.40 -8.62 -37.68
CA ARG A 56 76.73 -9.76 -36.83
C ARG A 56 75.45 -10.57 -36.62
N ASP A 57 75.47 -11.86 -36.97
CA ASP A 57 74.35 -12.76 -36.71
C ASP A 57 74.26 -13.16 -35.23
N ALA A 58 73.22 -13.92 -34.87
CA ALA A 58 72.98 -14.36 -33.50
C ALA A 58 74.08 -15.30 -32.94
N LEU A 59 74.87 -15.94 -33.81
CA LEU A 59 75.97 -16.84 -33.44
C LEU A 59 77.32 -16.08 -33.34
N GLY A 60 77.34 -14.81 -33.76
CA GLY A 60 78.50 -13.95 -33.70
C GLY A 60 79.26 -13.83 -35.02
N ASP A 61 78.83 -14.48 -36.09
CA ASP A 61 79.50 -14.44 -37.40
C ASP A 61 79.10 -13.19 -38.18
N MET A 62 80.04 -12.64 -38.96
CA MET A 62 79.76 -11.52 -39.85
C MET A 62 79.16 -12.04 -41.16
N ARG A 63 77.99 -11.51 -41.55
CA ARG A 63 77.31 -11.88 -42.79
C ARG A 63 76.92 -10.64 -43.60
N ALA A 64 77.09 -10.72 -44.91
CA ALA A 64 76.57 -9.71 -45.83
C ALA A 64 75.03 -9.81 -45.90
N VAL A 65 74.36 -8.71 -45.55
CA VAL A 65 72.91 -8.53 -45.69
C VAL A 65 72.55 -7.72 -46.93
N TYR A 66 73.53 -7.06 -47.53
CA TYR A 66 73.40 -6.26 -48.74
C TYR A 66 74.71 -6.31 -49.53
N ASN A 67 74.64 -6.37 -50.86
CA ASN A 67 75.81 -6.28 -51.72
C ASN A 67 75.44 -5.71 -53.10
N GLU A 68 76.27 -4.81 -53.61
CA GLU A 68 76.16 -4.29 -54.96
C GLU A 68 77.52 -3.87 -55.51
N ILE A 69 77.59 -3.77 -56.85
CA ILE A 69 78.80 -3.42 -57.58
C ILE A 69 78.53 -2.15 -58.41
N HIS A 70 79.46 -1.20 -58.32
CA HIS A 70 79.46 0.05 -59.06
C HIS A 70 80.66 0.09 -60.00
N ARG A 71 80.42 0.51 -61.24
CA ARG A 71 81.49 0.85 -62.19
C ARG A 71 81.47 2.36 -62.36
N VAL A 72 82.50 3.03 -61.84
CA VAL A 72 82.55 4.50 -61.77
C VAL A 72 83.89 5.00 -62.27
N LYS A 73 83.92 6.24 -62.76
CA LYS A 73 85.14 6.95 -63.12
C LYS A 73 85.46 7.96 -62.02
N THR A 74 86.68 7.92 -61.50
CA THR A 74 87.16 8.93 -60.55
C THR A 74 87.25 10.30 -61.23
N ASN A 75 87.11 11.39 -60.46
CA ASN A 75 87.31 12.74 -61.00
C ASN A 75 88.81 13.13 -61.07
N SER A 76 89.09 14.38 -61.45
CA SER A 76 90.46 14.91 -61.56
C SER A 76 91.25 14.96 -60.25
N VAL A 77 90.60 14.74 -59.10
CA VAL A 77 91.22 14.64 -57.77
C VAL A 77 91.09 13.23 -57.17
N GLY A 78 90.77 12.22 -57.99
CA GLY A 78 90.68 10.81 -57.59
C GLY A 78 89.48 10.44 -56.73
N VAL A 79 88.45 11.29 -56.63
CA VAL A 79 87.24 11.00 -55.88
C VAL A 79 86.24 10.24 -56.75
N ALA A 80 85.74 9.12 -56.22
CA ALA A 80 84.62 8.36 -56.77
C ALA A 80 83.33 8.74 -56.04
N SER A 81 82.31 9.12 -56.81
CA SER A 81 80.97 9.46 -56.32
C SER A 81 79.97 8.42 -56.82
N LEU A 82 79.21 7.83 -55.91
CA LEU A 82 78.22 6.79 -56.21
C LEU A 82 76.97 6.89 -55.33
N MET A 83 75.93 6.16 -55.72
CA MET A 83 74.68 6.10 -54.99
C MET A 83 74.41 4.65 -54.59
N ILE A 84 74.66 4.33 -53.32
CA ILE A 84 74.40 3.01 -52.77
C ILE A 84 72.90 2.73 -52.95
N GLY A 85 72.48 1.56 -53.43
CA GLY A 85 71.08 1.31 -53.84
C GLY A 85 70.87 1.28 -55.35
N ASN A 86 71.83 1.78 -56.12
CA ASN A 86 71.75 1.90 -57.58
C ASN A 86 72.80 1.05 -58.32
N GLY A 87 73.58 0.25 -57.59
CA GLY A 87 74.60 -0.63 -58.17
C GLY A 87 73.99 -1.91 -58.75
N ILE A 88 74.83 -2.69 -59.42
CA ILE A 88 74.48 -4.01 -59.94
C ILE A 88 74.54 -5.00 -58.76
N LYS A 89 73.39 -5.53 -58.35
CA LYS A 89 73.30 -6.51 -57.26
C LYS A 89 73.57 -7.93 -57.79
N PRO A 90 74.39 -8.74 -57.10
CA PRO A 90 74.52 -10.17 -57.39
C PRO A 90 73.18 -10.90 -57.22
N THR A 91 73.04 -12.08 -57.83
CA THR A 91 71.81 -12.87 -57.80
C THR A 91 71.27 -13.12 -56.38
N SER A 92 72.14 -13.31 -55.38
CA SER A 92 71.75 -13.52 -53.98
C SER A 92 71.18 -12.28 -53.28
N PHE A 93 71.38 -11.08 -53.85
CA PHE A 93 70.93 -9.80 -53.27
C PHE A 93 70.00 -9.03 -54.21
N ARG A 94 69.61 -9.60 -55.36
CA ARG A 94 68.87 -8.90 -56.42
C ARG A 94 67.62 -8.19 -55.91
N ASP A 95 66.88 -8.87 -55.04
CA ASP A 95 65.59 -8.42 -54.54
C ASP A 95 65.69 -7.74 -53.16
N VAL A 96 66.93 -7.50 -52.68
CA VAL A 96 67.19 -6.81 -51.41
C VAL A 96 67.25 -5.30 -51.65
N SER A 97 66.52 -4.55 -50.83
CA SER A 97 66.49 -3.10 -50.82
C SER A 97 67.02 -2.57 -49.48
N LEU A 98 67.57 -1.35 -49.46
CA LEU A 98 68.14 -0.75 -48.24
C LEU A 98 67.05 -0.46 -47.20
N ILE A 99 65.83 -0.15 -47.62
CA ILE A 99 64.70 0.11 -46.70
C ILE A 99 64.22 -1.13 -45.97
N ASP A 100 64.46 -2.32 -46.53
CA ASP A 100 64.02 -3.60 -45.95
C ASP A 100 65.05 -4.18 -44.97
N LEU A 101 66.24 -3.57 -44.87
CA LEU A 101 67.27 -4.00 -43.92
C LEU A 101 66.83 -3.71 -42.48
N ASN A 102 67.17 -4.62 -41.56
CA ASN A 102 66.92 -4.43 -40.14
C ASN A 102 67.95 -3.48 -39.51
N TRP A 103 67.68 -2.18 -39.60
CA TRP A 103 68.52 -1.11 -39.07
C TRP A 103 68.61 -1.05 -37.52
N ASP A 104 67.91 -1.91 -36.76
CA ASP A 104 68.15 -2.06 -35.31
C ASP A 104 69.49 -2.75 -35.00
N ILE A 105 70.01 -3.50 -35.96
CA ILE A 105 71.28 -4.19 -35.82
C ILE A 105 72.41 -3.27 -36.34
N PRO A 106 73.51 -3.08 -35.60
CA PRO A 106 74.65 -2.31 -36.08
C PRO A 106 75.24 -2.91 -37.37
N HIS A 107 75.28 -2.10 -38.43
CA HIS A 107 75.87 -2.46 -39.71
C HIS A 107 77.31 -1.93 -39.81
N LYS A 108 78.20 -2.69 -40.44
CA LYS A 108 79.42 -2.15 -41.02
C LYS A 108 79.27 -2.04 -42.52
N ILE A 109 79.96 -1.06 -43.10
CA ILE A 109 80.15 -0.97 -44.54
C ILE A 109 81.52 -1.56 -44.87
N GLU A 110 81.52 -2.53 -45.78
CA GLU A 110 82.71 -3.08 -46.41
C GLU A 110 82.78 -2.53 -47.83
N VAL A 111 83.93 -1.98 -48.19
CA VAL A 111 84.22 -1.44 -49.51
C VAL A 111 85.40 -2.20 -50.08
N ARG A 112 85.19 -2.81 -51.25
CA ARG A 112 86.25 -3.44 -52.03
C ARG A 112 86.43 -2.71 -53.35
N VAL A 113 87.66 -2.44 -53.76
CA VAL A 113 87.94 -1.71 -55.01
C VAL A 113 88.92 -2.51 -55.86
N ASP A 114 88.52 -2.70 -57.11
CA ASP A 114 89.31 -3.24 -58.22
C ASP A 114 89.78 -2.01 -59.04
N LEU A 115 91.08 -1.73 -58.97
CA LEU A 115 91.67 -0.49 -59.49
C LEU A 115 91.87 -0.51 -61.00
N ASP A 116 92.14 -1.68 -61.59
CA ASP A 116 92.45 -1.84 -63.02
C ASP A 116 91.37 -2.58 -63.82
N ASN A 117 90.30 -3.02 -63.15
CA ASN A 117 89.17 -3.78 -63.66
C ASN A 117 89.54 -5.17 -64.19
N ASP A 118 90.56 -5.82 -63.61
CA ASP A 118 90.97 -7.18 -63.97
C ASP A 118 90.09 -8.28 -63.34
N GLY A 119 89.22 -7.90 -62.40
CA GLY A 119 88.29 -8.78 -61.68
C GLY A 119 88.76 -9.21 -60.29
N GLU A 120 89.96 -8.82 -59.86
CA GLU A 120 90.48 -8.96 -58.51
C GLU A 120 90.35 -7.63 -57.74
N TYR A 121 90.17 -7.70 -56.41
CA TYR A 121 90.01 -6.50 -55.59
C TYR A 121 91.35 -6.16 -54.90
N ASP A 122 91.94 -5.01 -55.23
CA ASP A 122 93.19 -4.54 -54.61
C ASP A 122 92.96 -3.97 -53.21
N ILE A 123 91.88 -3.21 -53.02
CA ILE A 123 91.61 -2.48 -51.78
C ILE A 123 90.47 -3.17 -51.02
N HIS A 124 90.69 -3.36 -49.72
CA HIS A 124 89.71 -3.92 -48.79
C HIS A 124 89.60 -3.04 -47.54
N LYS A 125 88.43 -2.42 -47.33
CA LYS A 125 88.22 -1.53 -46.18
C LYS A 125 86.87 -1.76 -45.52
N GLU A 126 86.90 -2.02 -44.21
CA GLU A 126 85.71 -2.05 -43.36
C GLU A 126 85.62 -0.80 -42.48
N SER A 127 84.41 -0.28 -42.29
CA SER A 127 84.14 0.75 -41.30
C SER A 127 82.77 0.55 -40.64
N LYS A 128 82.65 0.98 -39.37
CA LYS A 128 81.37 0.93 -38.65
C LYS A 128 80.50 2.10 -39.09
N LEU A 129 79.22 1.84 -39.38
CA LEU A 129 78.24 2.90 -39.52
C LEU A 129 77.88 3.39 -38.11
N LEU A 130 78.22 4.64 -37.80
CA LEU A 130 77.96 5.25 -36.49
C LEU A 130 76.51 5.69 -36.31
N SER A 131 75.77 5.80 -37.41
CA SER A 131 74.36 6.15 -37.43
C SER A 131 73.67 5.45 -38.59
N VAL A 132 72.41 5.09 -38.37
CA VAL A 132 71.51 4.67 -39.45
C VAL A 132 71.07 5.91 -40.23
N PRO A 133 70.90 5.84 -41.57
CA PRO A 133 70.33 6.93 -42.32
C PRO A 133 68.92 7.27 -41.79
N TYR A 134 68.76 8.47 -41.20
CA TYR A 134 67.56 8.89 -40.47
C TYR A 134 66.28 8.70 -41.30
N ALA A 135 66.35 9.07 -42.57
CA ALA A 135 65.24 8.92 -43.50
C ALA A 135 64.81 7.45 -43.61
N ILE A 136 65.75 6.52 -43.84
CA ILE A 136 65.44 5.08 -43.99
C ILE A 136 64.84 4.55 -42.69
N ARG A 137 65.43 4.94 -41.56
CA ARG A 137 64.96 4.55 -40.24
C ARG A 137 63.52 4.96 -39.99
N SER A 138 63.15 6.21 -40.32
CA SER A 138 61.80 6.74 -40.11
C SER A 138 60.73 6.03 -40.93
N TYR A 139 61.08 5.50 -42.12
CA TYR A 139 60.17 4.73 -42.95
C TYR A 139 60.00 3.29 -42.44
N SER A 140 61.09 2.71 -41.93
CA SER A 140 61.12 1.34 -41.42
C SER A 140 60.58 1.18 -39.98
N THR A 141 60.17 2.26 -39.30
CA THR A 141 59.68 2.12 -37.92
C THR A 141 58.42 1.26 -37.92
N SER A 142 58.49 0.10 -37.27
CA SER A 142 57.38 -0.82 -37.13
C SER A 142 56.17 -0.09 -36.54
N GLU A 143 55.03 -0.22 -37.21
CA GLU A 143 53.73 0.12 -36.66
C GLU A 143 53.63 -0.51 -35.26
N ILE A 144 53.42 0.31 -34.22
CA ILE A 144 53.28 -0.21 -32.87
C ILE A 144 51.95 -0.97 -32.82
N ASP A 145 52.01 -2.26 -32.51
CA ASP A 145 50.80 -3.06 -32.28
C ASP A 145 50.04 -2.49 -31.08
N VAL A 146 48.73 -2.32 -31.22
CA VAL A 146 47.85 -1.77 -30.18
C VAL A 146 46.63 -2.66 -30.01
N VAL A 147 46.23 -2.88 -28.77
CA VAL A 147 45.02 -3.64 -28.46
C VAL A 147 43.80 -2.70 -28.48
N ASP A 148 42.86 -2.95 -29.39
CA ASP A 148 41.58 -2.23 -29.44
C ASP A 148 40.43 -2.97 -28.72
N ASN A 149 40.71 -3.58 -27.57
CA ASN A 149 39.70 -4.11 -26.66
C ASN A 149 40.19 -4.10 -25.19
N LEU A 150 39.25 -4.03 -24.25
CA LEU A 150 39.55 -4.04 -22.81
C LEU A 150 39.56 -5.44 -22.16
N SER A 151 39.37 -6.49 -22.97
CA SER A 151 39.35 -7.88 -22.50
C SER A 151 40.68 -8.62 -22.68
N SER A 152 41.64 -8.02 -23.39
CA SER A 152 42.98 -8.57 -23.56
C SER A 152 43.71 -8.61 -22.22
N HIS A 153 44.51 -9.65 -22.04
CA HIS A 153 45.38 -9.84 -20.88
C HIS A 153 46.87 -9.76 -21.27
N ASN A 154 47.16 -9.30 -22.48
CA ASN A 154 48.53 -9.12 -22.94
C ASN A 154 49.13 -7.84 -22.32
N SER A 155 50.09 -8.00 -21.42
CA SER A 155 50.78 -6.88 -20.75
C SER A 155 51.87 -6.23 -21.60
N GLU A 156 52.25 -6.84 -22.74
CA GLU A 156 53.31 -6.35 -23.61
C GLU A 156 52.81 -5.37 -24.67
N VAL A 157 51.50 -5.33 -24.93
CA VAL A 157 50.90 -4.52 -25.99
C VAL A 157 50.03 -3.42 -25.35
N PRO A 158 50.28 -2.14 -25.64
CA PRO A 158 49.50 -1.05 -25.07
C PRO A 158 48.06 -1.05 -25.61
N LEU A 159 47.15 -0.46 -24.84
CA LEU A 159 45.78 -0.19 -25.32
C LEU A 159 45.80 0.87 -26.43
N SER A 160 44.85 0.75 -27.36
CA SER A 160 44.56 1.82 -28.30
C SER A 160 44.13 3.09 -27.54
N ALA A 161 44.37 4.26 -28.15
CA ALA A 161 43.92 5.54 -27.57
C ALA A 161 42.39 5.56 -27.32
N ASN A 162 41.62 4.87 -28.17
CA ASN A 162 40.17 4.72 -28.00
C ASN A 162 39.83 3.93 -26.73
N GLN A 163 40.47 2.78 -26.51
CA GLN A 163 40.22 1.99 -25.29
C GLN A 163 40.72 2.69 -24.03
N GLY A 164 41.82 3.46 -24.11
CA GLY A 164 42.28 4.32 -23.02
C GLY A 164 41.20 5.31 -22.58
N ARG A 165 40.52 5.96 -23.53
CA ARG A 165 39.36 6.84 -23.23
C ARG A 165 38.19 6.08 -22.61
N VAL A 166 37.82 4.93 -23.17
CA VAL A 166 36.71 4.10 -22.64
C VAL A 166 36.98 3.66 -21.21
N LEU A 167 38.21 3.23 -20.91
CA LEU A 167 38.64 2.86 -19.57
C LEU A 167 38.50 4.04 -18.59
N ASN A 168 38.96 5.23 -19.00
CA ASN A 168 38.87 6.45 -18.20
C ASN A 168 37.40 6.83 -17.89
N GLU A 169 36.52 6.79 -18.89
CA GLU A 169 35.08 7.03 -18.69
C GLU A 169 34.42 5.97 -17.81
N GLY A 170 34.81 4.70 -17.95
CA GLY A 170 34.32 3.59 -17.13
C GLY A 170 34.71 3.74 -15.66
N LEU A 171 35.94 4.17 -15.38
CA LEU A 171 36.41 4.46 -14.03
C LEU A 171 35.66 5.65 -13.41
N GLY A 172 35.36 6.69 -14.20
CA GLY A 172 34.56 7.84 -13.75
C GLY A 172 33.10 7.51 -13.41
N ARG A 173 32.55 6.39 -13.89
CA ARG A 173 31.20 5.90 -13.52
C ARG A 173 31.19 5.07 -12.23
N LYS A 174 32.35 4.62 -11.74
CA LYS A 174 32.39 3.93 -10.44
C LYS A 174 32.16 4.96 -9.34
N ILE A 175 31.25 4.63 -8.42
CA ILE A 175 31.04 5.41 -7.20
C ILE A 175 32.38 5.52 -6.48
N ASP A 176 32.83 6.76 -6.26
CA ASP A 176 34.03 7.03 -5.49
C ASP A 176 33.86 6.41 -4.10
N LYS A 177 34.89 5.72 -3.59
CA LYS A 177 34.84 5.11 -2.26
C LYS A 177 34.51 6.13 -1.18
N SER A 178 34.87 7.40 -1.37
CA SER A 178 34.53 8.50 -0.47
C SER A 178 33.02 8.80 -0.39
N LYS A 179 32.25 8.43 -1.42
CA LYS A 179 30.79 8.58 -1.46
C LYS A 179 30.03 7.41 -0.85
N ILE A 180 30.73 6.37 -0.39
CA ILE A 180 30.13 5.24 0.33
C ILE A 180 30.25 5.50 1.83
N ILE A 181 29.11 5.70 2.50
CA ILE A 181 29.06 5.97 3.94
C ILE A 181 28.65 4.75 4.75
N ASP A 182 29.30 4.55 5.90
CA ASP A 182 28.98 3.46 6.84
C ASP A 182 28.23 3.97 8.07
N ASN A 183 27.37 4.96 7.88
CA ASN A 183 26.47 5.50 8.90
C ASN A 183 25.08 5.78 8.31
N LEU A 184 24.10 6.08 9.17
CA LEU A 184 22.73 6.46 8.80
C LEU A 184 22.43 7.93 9.16
N ASN A 185 23.45 8.74 9.46
CA ASN A 185 23.30 10.12 9.93
C ASN A 185 23.79 11.19 8.95
N SER A 186 24.30 10.78 7.78
CA SER A 186 24.63 11.75 6.73
C SER A 186 23.39 12.46 6.22
N THR A 187 23.55 13.75 5.92
CA THR A 187 22.54 14.59 5.27
C THR A 187 22.89 14.88 3.81
N ASP A 188 24.02 14.38 3.29
CA ASP A 188 24.41 14.54 1.89
C ASP A 188 23.62 13.55 1.01
N ALA A 189 22.70 14.08 0.21
CA ALA A 189 21.86 13.29 -0.70
C ALA A 189 22.64 12.63 -1.87
N THR A 190 23.93 12.96 -2.03
CA THR A 190 24.80 12.40 -3.07
C THR A 190 25.64 11.21 -2.59
N GLU A 191 25.62 10.92 -1.29
CA GLU A 191 26.29 9.76 -0.71
C GLU A 191 25.38 8.53 -0.74
N VAL A 192 25.99 7.36 -0.91
CA VAL A 192 25.29 6.07 -0.90
C VAL A 192 25.65 5.27 0.35
N LEU A 193 24.68 4.54 0.88
CA LEU A 193 24.92 3.65 2.03
C LEU A 193 25.86 2.50 1.65
N SER A 194 26.73 2.13 2.59
CA SER A 194 27.48 0.89 2.54
C SER A 194 26.51 -0.29 2.47
N ALA A 195 26.96 -1.41 1.89
CA ALA A 195 26.15 -2.63 1.84
C ALA A 195 25.75 -3.13 3.26
N ALA A 196 26.60 -2.87 4.26
CA ALA A 196 26.32 -3.19 5.66
C ALA A 196 25.17 -2.34 6.21
N GLN A 197 25.20 -1.01 6.00
CA GLN A 197 24.11 -0.12 6.43
C GLN A 197 22.81 -0.38 5.67
N GLY A 198 22.88 -0.64 4.37
CA GLY A 198 21.70 -1.02 3.59
C GLY A 198 21.03 -2.30 4.13
N LYS A 199 21.82 -3.30 4.54
CA LYS A 199 21.32 -4.51 5.22
C LYS A 199 20.73 -4.20 6.59
N ALA A 200 21.39 -3.35 7.39
CA ALA A 200 20.92 -2.95 8.71
C ALA A 200 19.57 -2.21 8.62
N LEU A 201 19.45 -1.23 7.73
CA LEU A 201 18.22 -0.48 7.47
C LEU A 201 17.09 -1.42 7.02
N LYS A 202 17.37 -2.39 6.15
CA LYS A 202 16.38 -3.40 5.73
C LYS A 202 15.88 -4.23 6.91
N ALA A 203 16.76 -4.63 7.83
CA ALA A 203 16.37 -5.37 9.02
C ALA A 203 15.48 -4.54 9.96
N GLU A 204 15.82 -3.26 10.15
CA GLU A 204 15.04 -2.33 10.96
C GLU A 204 13.65 -2.08 10.38
N ILE A 205 13.54 -1.84 9.07
CA ILE A 205 12.26 -1.69 8.37
C ILE A 205 11.39 -2.95 8.51
N ASN A 206 11.99 -4.13 8.36
CA ASN A 206 11.26 -5.39 8.51
C ASN A 206 10.74 -5.58 9.96
N ASN A 207 11.52 -5.18 10.97
CA ASN A 207 11.10 -5.21 12.37
C ASN A 207 9.98 -4.20 12.64
N LEU A 208 10.02 -3.01 12.04
CA LEU A 208 8.97 -2.01 12.16
C LEU A 208 7.61 -2.56 11.68
N GLY A 209 7.61 -3.25 10.54
CA GLY A 209 6.43 -3.91 9.98
C GLY A 209 5.83 -5.00 10.86
N SER A 210 6.61 -5.60 11.77
CA SER A 210 6.10 -6.54 12.77
C SER A 210 5.56 -5.85 14.03
N SER A 211 6.18 -4.75 14.47
CA SER A 211 5.75 -4.01 15.68
C SER A 211 4.53 -3.10 15.48
N LEU A 212 4.28 -2.63 14.25
CA LEU A 212 3.15 -1.77 13.89
C LEU A 212 1.94 -2.54 13.35
N ARG A 213 2.08 -3.84 13.08
CA ARG A 213 0.94 -4.69 12.75
C ARG A 213 0.14 -4.92 14.02
N VAL A 214 -0.89 -4.11 14.21
CA VAL A 214 -1.97 -4.47 15.13
C VAL A 214 -2.62 -5.71 14.54
N ASP A 215 -2.47 -6.84 15.22
CA ASP A 215 -3.21 -8.04 14.88
C ASP A 215 -4.71 -7.73 14.98
N VAL A 216 -5.40 -7.81 13.85
CA VAL A 216 -6.85 -7.57 13.76
C VAL A 216 -7.56 -8.92 13.79
N LEU A 217 -8.49 -9.06 14.72
CA LEU A 217 -9.21 -10.29 14.99
C LEU A 217 -10.59 -10.25 14.32
N ASP A 218 -10.87 -11.23 13.45
CA ASP A 218 -12.18 -11.37 12.79
C ASP A 218 -13.08 -12.41 13.49
N GLU A 219 -13.09 -12.38 14.82
CA GLU A 219 -13.84 -13.32 15.67
C GLU A 219 -14.39 -12.59 16.91
N LEU A 220 -15.71 -12.53 17.06
CA LEU A 220 -16.39 -11.88 18.21
C LEU A 220 -16.27 -12.65 19.53
N THR A 221 -15.92 -13.94 19.48
CA THR A 221 -15.78 -14.82 20.66
C THR A 221 -14.39 -14.78 21.30
N SER A 222 -13.44 -14.09 20.67
CA SER A 222 -12.09 -13.99 21.21
C SER A 222 -12.06 -13.24 22.54
N THR A 223 -11.20 -13.71 23.44
CA THR A 223 -10.92 -13.08 24.74
C THR A 223 -9.55 -12.41 24.77
N ASP A 224 -8.84 -12.39 23.64
CA ASP A 224 -7.52 -11.78 23.51
C ASP A 224 -7.61 -10.25 23.50
N ALA A 225 -7.32 -9.63 24.65
CA ALA A 225 -7.36 -8.18 24.82
C ALA A 225 -6.21 -7.44 24.12
N SER A 226 -5.20 -8.16 23.60
CA SER A 226 -4.05 -7.55 22.92
C SER A 226 -4.32 -7.21 21.45
N LYS A 227 -5.48 -7.60 20.93
CA LYS A 227 -5.82 -7.53 19.51
C LYS A 227 -7.06 -6.69 19.26
N ALA A 228 -7.02 -5.89 18.22
CA ALA A 228 -8.16 -5.06 17.84
C ALA A 228 -9.22 -5.90 17.12
N LEU A 229 -10.50 -5.61 17.34
CA LEU A 229 -11.59 -6.23 16.61
C LEU A 229 -11.61 -5.74 15.15
N SER A 230 -11.92 -6.63 14.20
CA SER A 230 -12.04 -6.25 12.79
C SER A 230 -13.21 -5.30 12.54
N ALA A 231 -13.12 -4.52 11.47
CA ALA A 231 -14.25 -3.70 10.99
C ALA A 231 -15.49 -4.55 10.67
N ASN A 232 -15.31 -5.80 10.22
CA ASN A 232 -16.42 -6.74 9.99
C ASN A 232 -17.14 -7.07 11.29
N GLN A 233 -16.40 -7.39 12.36
CA GLN A 233 -16.99 -7.67 13.67
C GLN A 233 -17.60 -6.41 14.29
N GLY A 234 -17.00 -5.22 14.09
CA GLY A 234 -17.59 -3.94 14.49
C GLY A 234 -18.97 -3.70 13.84
N ARG A 235 -19.12 -4.03 12.55
CA ARG A 235 -20.41 -3.97 11.84
C ARG A 235 -21.42 -4.98 12.39
N ILE A 236 -20.98 -6.20 12.71
CA ILE A 236 -21.85 -7.22 13.32
C ILE A 236 -22.35 -6.76 14.69
N LEU A 237 -21.45 -6.23 15.53
CA LEU A 237 -21.79 -5.69 16.85
C LEU A 237 -22.79 -4.52 16.74
N LEU A 238 -22.59 -3.60 15.79
CA LEU A 238 -23.56 -2.55 15.49
C LEU A 238 -24.94 -3.15 15.16
N GLY A 239 -25.01 -4.18 14.31
CA GLY A 239 -26.26 -4.89 14.00
C GLY A 239 -26.92 -5.52 15.23
N MET A 240 -26.12 -6.15 16.11
CA MET A 240 -26.61 -6.77 17.35
C MET A 240 -27.14 -5.74 18.37
N ILE A 241 -26.54 -4.55 18.42
CA ILE A 241 -26.95 -3.48 19.34
C ILE A 241 -28.15 -2.69 18.79
N GLN A 242 -28.21 -2.49 17.46
CA GLN A 242 -29.23 -1.64 16.83
C GLN A 242 -30.63 -2.29 16.77
N THR A 243 -30.76 -3.61 16.92
CA THR A 243 -32.02 -4.33 16.66
C THR A 243 -32.61 -5.05 17.87
N LYS A 244 -33.11 -4.30 18.86
CA LYS A 244 -34.08 -4.86 19.83
C LYS A 244 -35.50 -4.34 19.67
N ILE A 245 -35.70 -3.14 19.13
CA ILE A 245 -37.04 -2.62 18.84
C ILE A 245 -36.98 -1.88 17.51
N ASP A 246 -37.70 -2.40 16.52
CA ASP A 246 -37.99 -1.66 15.29
C ASP A 246 -38.85 -0.45 15.65
N LYS A 247 -38.25 0.75 15.63
CA LYS A 247 -38.95 1.98 16.00
C LYS A 247 -40.19 2.24 15.13
N SER A 248 -40.24 1.69 13.91
CA SER A 248 -41.41 1.80 13.03
C SER A 248 -42.62 1.02 13.55
N LYS A 249 -42.40 -0.01 14.39
CA LYS A 249 -43.46 -0.81 15.01
C LYS A 249 -43.98 -0.22 16.31
N ILE A 250 -43.39 0.88 16.81
CA ILE A 250 -43.90 1.58 17.99
C ILE A 250 -44.97 2.56 17.53
N ILE A 251 -46.23 2.29 17.86
CA ILE A 251 -47.36 3.12 17.46
C ILE A 251 -47.85 4.01 18.60
N ASP A 252 -48.23 5.23 18.26
CA ASP A 252 -48.83 6.19 19.21
C ASP A 252 -50.35 6.33 19.01
N ASN A 253 -51.03 5.19 18.86
CA ASN A 253 -52.49 5.10 18.77
C ASN A 253 -53.00 3.86 19.52
N LEU A 254 -54.33 3.78 19.75
CA LEU A 254 -55.01 2.65 20.37
C LEU A 254 -55.96 1.92 19.41
N ASN A 255 -55.87 2.21 18.10
CA ASN A 255 -56.81 1.71 17.09
C ASN A 255 -56.16 0.76 16.07
N SER A 256 -54.86 0.48 16.17
CA SER A 256 -54.22 -0.52 15.34
C SER A 256 -54.81 -1.91 15.60
N THR A 257 -54.96 -2.66 14.51
CA THR A 257 -55.33 -4.07 14.50
C THR A 257 -54.16 -4.98 14.12
N ASP A 258 -52.97 -4.42 13.86
CA ASP A 258 -51.76 -5.18 13.57
C ASP A 258 -51.19 -5.78 14.86
N ALA A 259 -51.20 -7.11 14.95
CA ALA A 259 -50.71 -7.85 16.12
C ALA A 259 -49.17 -7.76 16.31
N THR A 260 -48.44 -7.18 15.36
CA THR A 260 -46.98 -7.04 15.38
C THR A 260 -46.51 -5.66 15.79
N GLU A 261 -47.42 -4.68 15.89
CA GLU A 261 -47.15 -3.35 16.40
C GLU A 261 -47.23 -3.34 17.93
N VAL A 262 -46.40 -2.51 18.57
CA VAL A 262 -46.36 -2.33 20.02
C VAL A 262 -46.78 -0.91 20.38
N LEU A 263 -47.57 -0.78 21.45
CA LEU A 263 -47.99 0.53 21.95
C LEU A 263 -46.79 1.34 22.46
N SER A 264 -46.79 2.64 22.15
CA SER A 264 -45.87 3.61 22.74
C SER A 264 -46.02 3.63 24.27
N ALA A 265 -44.97 4.02 24.98
CA ALA A 265 -45.05 4.23 26.43
C ALA A 265 -46.14 5.24 26.83
N ALA A 266 -46.43 6.23 25.96
CA ALA A 266 -47.50 7.20 26.16
C ALA A 266 -48.88 6.53 26.10
N GLN A 267 -49.12 5.66 25.11
CA GLN A 267 -50.38 4.90 25.01
C GLN A 267 -50.53 3.87 26.12
N GLY A 268 -49.44 3.20 26.53
CA GLY A 268 -49.46 2.32 27.70
C GLY A 268 -49.89 3.07 28.98
N LYS A 269 -49.43 4.30 29.17
CA LYS A 269 -49.86 5.18 30.27
C LYS A 269 -51.33 5.61 30.12
N ALA A 270 -51.78 5.93 28.90
CA ALA A 270 -53.16 6.28 28.63
C ALA A 270 -54.11 5.12 28.98
N LEU A 271 -53.77 3.90 28.53
CA LEU A 271 -54.53 2.69 28.82
C LEU A 271 -54.58 2.38 30.33
N LYS A 272 -53.46 2.55 31.05
CA LYS A 272 -53.42 2.41 32.52
C LYS A 272 -54.36 3.40 33.21
N THR A 273 -54.43 4.63 32.72
CA THR A 273 -55.34 5.67 33.26
C THR A 273 -56.80 5.28 33.02
N GLU A 274 -57.14 4.89 31.79
CA GLU A 274 -58.49 4.53 31.40
C GLU A 274 -59.02 3.28 32.12
N ILE A 275 -58.19 2.24 32.28
CA ILE A 275 -58.54 1.05 33.06
C ILE A 275 -58.70 1.41 34.54
N GLY A 276 -57.80 2.28 35.05
CA GLY A 276 -57.88 2.79 36.42
C GLY A 276 -59.20 3.50 36.70
N THR A 277 -59.67 4.38 35.82
CA THR A 277 -60.91 5.15 36.05
C THR A 277 -62.18 4.32 35.93
N LYS A 278 -62.19 3.23 35.14
CA LYS A 278 -63.39 2.41 34.91
C LYS A 278 -63.64 1.29 35.93
N LEU A 279 -62.64 0.90 36.72
CA LEU A 279 -62.70 -0.23 37.66
C LEU A 279 -62.20 0.14 39.06
N ASN A 280 -62.51 1.36 39.53
CA ASN A 280 -62.11 1.76 40.86
C ASN A 280 -62.99 1.11 41.93
N ILE A 281 -62.37 0.31 42.81
CA ILE A 281 -63.02 -0.22 44.02
C ILE A 281 -63.59 0.92 44.89
N SER A 282 -63.06 2.15 44.79
CA SER A 282 -63.59 3.32 45.49
C SER A 282 -65.00 3.73 45.07
N ASP A 283 -65.46 3.28 43.91
CA ASP A 283 -66.80 3.56 43.38
C ASP A 283 -67.85 2.62 43.98
N ILE A 284 -67.39 1.55 44.65
CA ILE A 284 -68.22 0.59 45.37
C ILE A 284 -68.12 0.89 46.88
N VAL A 285 -69.26 1.19 47.50
CA VAL A 285 -69.34 1.46 48.94
C VAL A 285 -69.76 0.22 49.72
N ASN A 286 -69.02 -0.10 50.77
CA ASN A 286 -69.35 -1.21 51.68
C ASN A 286 -70.01 -0.72 52.97
N ASN A 287 -70.92 0.24 52.88
CA ASN A 287 -71.77 0.70 53.98
C ASN A 287 -73.19 1.04 53.47
N LEU A 288 -74.17 1.10 54.36
CA LEU A 288 -75.56 1.50 54.06
C LEU A 288 -75.87 2.96 54.45
N THR A 289 -74.84 3.73 54.84
CA THR A 289 -74.99 5.10 55.38
C THR A 289 -74.48 6.17 54.43
N THR A 290 -73.91 5.80 53.28
CA THR A 290 -73.45 6.76 52.26
C THR A 290 -74.61 7.62 51.76
N ASN A 291 -74.36 8.89 51.51
CA ASN A 291 -75.29 9.81 50.86
C ASN A 291 -74.87 10.13 49.40
N ASP A 292 -73.81 9.51 48.91
CA ASP A 292 -73.34 9.67 47.54
C ASP A 292 -74.19 8.82 46.57
N ALA A 293 -75.06 9.48 45.82
CA ALA A 293 -75.95 8.85 44.86
C ALA A 293 -75.23 8.27 43.62
N THR A 294 -73.96 8.59 43.42
CA THR A 294 -73.18 8.10 42.27
C THR A 294 -72.47 6.78 42.54
N LYS A 295 -72.43 6.32 43.81
CA LYS A 295 -71.74 5.10 44.20
C LYS A 295 -72.67 3.91 44.30
N ALA A 296 -72.22 2.77 43.79
CA ALA A 296 -72.94 1.51 43.91
C ALA A 296 -72.69 0.86 45.28
N LEU A 297 -73.73 0.29 45.89
CA LEU A 297 -73.57 -0.55 47.07
C LEU A 297 -72.80 -1.84 46.72
N SER A 298 -71.92 -2.28 47.62
CA SER A 298 -71.24 -3.56 47.47
C SER A 298 -72.26 -4.71 47.48
N ALA A 299 -71.91 -5.83 46.83
CA ALA A 299 -72.72 -7.05 46.88
C ALA A 299 -72.98 -7.52 48.33
N ALA A 300 -72.03 -7.28 49.24
CA ALA A 300 -72.21 -7.59 50.67
C ALA A 300 -73.30 -6.72 51.31
N GLN A 301 -73.32 -5.41 51.03
CA GLN A 301 -74.39 -4.54 51.55
C GLN A 301 -75.73 -4.79 50.87
N GLY A 302 -75.75 -5.16 49.59
CA GLY A 302 -76.98 -5.64 48.93
C GLY A 302 -77.59 -6.85 49.66
N LYS A 303 -76.76 -7.78 50.15
CA LYS A 303 -77.19 -8.90 50.98
C LYS A 303 -77.74 -8.44 52.34
N VAL A 304 -77.07 -7.50 53.01
CA VAL A 304 -77.54 -6.92 54.30
C VAL A 304 -78.90 -6.26 54.12
N LEU A 305 -79.05 -5.41 53.10
CA LEU A 305 -80.31 -4.72 52.80
C LEU A 305 -81.44 -5.72 52.51
N LYS A 306 -81.16 -6.79 51.76
CA LYS A 306 -82.14 -7.85 51.51
C LYS A 306 -82.61 -8.54 52.79
N ALA A 307 -81.70 -8.79 53.74
CA ALA A 307 -82.03 -9.37 55.03
C ALA A 307 -82.84 -8.41 55.93
N GLU A 308 -82.47 -7.13 55.96
CA GLU A 308 -83.15 -6.12 56.78
C GLU A 308 -84.57 -5.83 56.27
N ILE A 309 -84.77 -5.73 54.96
CA ILE A 309 -86.11 -5.60 54.36
C ILE A 309 -86.94 -6.87 54.62
N GLY A 310 -86.32 -8.05 54.56
CA GLY A 310 -87.00 -9.32 54.80
C GLY A 310 -87.48 -9.52 56.24
N THR A 311 -86.84 -8.88 57.22
CA THR A 311 -87.15 -9.05 58.66
C THR A 311 -88.08 -7.98 59.22
N LYS A 312 -88.14 -6.78 58.62
CA LYS A 312 -89.03 -5.69 59.09
C LYS A 312 -90.50 -5.84 58.68
N LEU A 313 -90.84 -6.79 57.80
CA LEU A 313 -92.18 -6.93 57.24
C LEU A 313 -92.60 -8.40 57.12
N ASP A 314 -92.35 -9.21 58.16
CA ASP A 314 -92.79 -10.60 58.13
C ASP A 314 -94.31 -10.68 58.39
N ILE A 315 -95.08 -11.06 57.38
CA ILE A 315 -96.54 -11.24 57.49
C ILE A 315 -96.88 -12.25 58.60
N SER A 316 -95.94 -13.14 58.96
CA SER A 316 -96.11 -14.10 60.04
C SER A 316 -96.20 -13.48 61.45
N ASP A 317 -95.79 -12.22 61.62
CA ASP A 317 -95.94 -11.45 62.87
C ASP A 317 -97.35 -10.88 63.06
N ILE A 318 -98.18 -10.89 62.01
CA ILE A 318 -99.58 -10.43 62.05
C ILE A 318 -100.51 -11.64 62.17
N VAL A 319 -101.22 -11.75 63.29
CA VAL A 319 -102.16 -12.85 63.54
C VAL A 319 -103.59 -12.48 63.19
N ASN A 320 -104.23 -13.37 62.43
CA ASN A 320 -105.62 -13.22 62.00
C ASN A 320 -106.59 -14.09 62.82
N ASN A 321 -106.34 -14.26 64.11
CA ASN A 321 -107.23 -14.92 65.07
C ASN A 321 -107.29 -14.12 66.38
N LEU A 322 -108.32 -14.33 67.21
CA LEU A 322 -108.48 -13.71 68.53
C LEU A 322 -108.10 -14.64 69.69
N THR A 323 -107.48 -15.78 69.39
CA THR A 323 -107.14 -16.83 70.36
C THR A 323 -105.64 -16.93 70.64
N THR A 324 -104.81 -16.17 69.92
CA THR A 324 -103.37 -16.12 70.17
C THR A 324 -103.09 -15.62 71.58
N ASN A 325 -102.14 -16.26 72.25
CA ASN A 325 -101.58 -15.82 73.53
C ASN A 325 -100.14 -15.31 73.38
N ASP A 326 -99.62 -15.25 72.16
CA ASP A 326 -98.30 -14.70 71.87
C ASP A 326 -98.34 -13.17 71.91
N ALA A 327 -97.72 -12.60 72.95
CA ALA A 327 -97.67 -11.16 73.17
C ALA A 327 -96.78 -10.42 72.16
N ALA A 328 -95.93 -11.12 71.40
CA ALA A 328 -95.09 -10.52 70.38
C ALA A 328 -95.82 -10.29 69.04
N LYS A 329 -97.01 -10.88 68.86
CA LYS A 329 -97.76 -10.79 67.60
C LYS A 329 -98.85 -9.73 67.64
N ALA A 330 -98.91 -8.92 66.59
CA ALA A 330 -99.96 -7.91 66.44
C ALA A 330 -101.22 -8.54 65.83
N LEU A 331 -102.39 -8.21 66.38
CA LEU A 331 -103.68 -8.58 65.77
C LEU A 331 -103.81 -7.90 64.40
N SER A 332 -104.29 -8.65 63.40
CA SER A 332 -104.59 -8.09 62.09
C SER A 332 -105.66 -6.99 62.22
N ALA A 333 -105.65 -6.02 61.30
CA ALA A 333 -106.68 -4.98 61.24
C ALA A 333 -108.10 -5.57 61.15
N LYS A 334 -108.27 -6.75 60.53
CA LYS A 334 -109.53 -7.49 60.49
C LYS A 334 -109.97 -7.92 61.89
N GLN A 335 -109.06 -8.46 62.71
CA GLN A 335 -109.37 -8.87 64.07
C GLN A 335 -109.57 -7.68 65.00
N GLY A 336 -108.82 -6.57 64.81
CA GLY A 336 -109.07 -5.31 65.50
C GLY A 336 -110.51 -4.80 65.30
N ARG A 337 -111.04 -4.88 64.07
CA ARG A 337 -112.46 -4.56 63.82
C ARG A 337 -113.45 -5.52 64.50
N ILE A 338 -113.14 -6.82 64.51
CA ILE A 338 -114.01 -7.82 65.16
C ILE A 338 -114.08 -7.53 66.66
N LEU A 339 -112.94 -7.26 67.31
CA LEU A 339 -112.89 -6.91 68.72
C LEU A 339 -113.66 -5.62 69.03
N LEU A 340 -113.52 -4.58 68.20
CA LEU A 340 -114.33 -3.36 68.31
C LEU A 340 -115.83 -3.67 68.25
N GLY A 341 -116.25 -4.53 67.33
CA GLY A 341 -117.64 -5.00 67.24
C GLY A 341 -118.10 -5.73 68.51
N MET A 342 -117.29 -6.64 69.06
CA MET A 342 -117.60 -7.38 70.30
C MET A 342 -117.72 -6.45 71.52
N ILE A 343 -116.90 -5.41 71.61
CA ILE A 343 -116.97 -4.41 72.67
C ILE A 343 -118.25 -3.58 72.52
N GLN A 344 -118.61 -3.20 71.29
CA GLN A 344 -119.81 -2.41 71.01
C GLN A 344 -121.11 -3.16 71.31
N THR A 345 -121.15 -4.48 71.12
CA THR A 345 -122.36 -5.30 71.38
C THR A 345 -122.53 -5.70 72.85
N LYS A 346 -121.46 -5.67 73.67
CA LYS A 346 -121.56 -5.97 75.12
C LYS A 346 -122.30 -4.88 75.93
N ILE A 347 -122.43 -3.67 75.40
CA ILE A 347 -123.20 -2.58 76.03
C ILE A 347 -124.33 -2.19 75.09
N ASP A 348 -125.48 -2.85 75.24
CA ASP A 348 -126.71 -2.41 74.57
C ASP A 348 -127.26 -1.18 75.30
N LYS A 349 -126.81 0.01 74.88
CA LYS A 349 -127.26 1.28 75.47
C LYS A 349 -128.77 1.48 75.35
N SER A 350 -129.46 0.79 74.43
CA SER A 350 -130.91 0.89 74.29
C SER A 350 -131.67 0.19 75.42
N LYS A 351 -131.03 -0.77 76.11
CA LYS A 351 -131.57 -1.43 77.31
C LYS A 351 -131.34 -0.65 78.60
N ILE A 352 -130.67 0.51 78.54
CA ILE A 352 -130.45 1.37 79.70
C ILE A 352 -131.63 2.34 79.81
N ILE A 353 -132.50 2.13 80.79
CA ILE A 353 -133.74 2.91 80.94
C ILE A 353 -133.66 3.96 82.04
N ASN A 354 -134.28 5.11 81.80
CA ASN A 354 -134.40 6.19 82.77
C ASN A 354 -135.83 6.28 83.35
N ASN A 355 -136.42 5.12 83.69
CA ASN A 355 -137.80 5.03 84.15
C ASN A 355 -137.92 4.00 85.29
N LEU A 356 -138.26 4.47 86.49
CA LEU A 356 -138.45 3.63 87.68
C LEU A 356 -139.72 2.78 87.65
N ASN A 357 -140.65 3.07 86.74
CA ASN A 357 -141.91 2.37 86.62
C ASN A 357 -141.91 1.34 85.48
N SER A 358 -140.75 1.04 84.86
CA SER A 358 -140.67 -0.03 83.87
C SER A 358 -140.85 -1.39 84.54
N THR A 359 -141.68 -2.24 83.96
CA THR A 359 -141.90 -3.62 84.39
C THR A 359 -141.05 -4.62 83.58
N ASN A 360 -140.22 -4.15 82.65
CA ASN A 360 -139.34 -5.00 81.84
C ASN A 360 -138.11 -5.44 82.65
N VAL A 361 -138.09 -6.70 83.06
CA VAL A 361 -137.02 -7.30 83.87
C VAL A 361 -135.68 -7.48 83.13
N THR A 362 -135.62 -7.16 81.84
CA THR A 362 -134.39 -7.30 81.02
C THR A 362 -133.69 -5.97 80.73
N GLU A 363 -134.28 -4.86 81.16
CA GLU A 363 -133.72 -3.51 81.05
C GLU A 363 -132.97 -3.15 82.33
N VAL A 364 -131.83 -2.49 82.20
CA VAL A 364 -131.01 -2.02 83.32
C VAL A 364 -131.30 -0.55 83.57
N LEU A 365 -131.48 -0.17 84.84
CA LEU A 365 -131.68 1.23 85.21
C LEU A 365 -130.43 2.06 84.89
N SER A 366 -130.66 3.26 84.37
CA SER A 366 -129.59 4.23 84.12
C SER A 366 -128.87 4.58 85.43
N ALA A 367 -127.59 4.96 85.34
CA ALA A 367 -126.83 5.44 86.50
C ALA A 367 -127.54 6.60 87.23
N ALA A 368 -128.31 7.42 86.50
CA ALA A 368 -129.13 8.48 87.08
C ALA A 368 -130.28 7.93 87.95
N GLN A 369 -130.98 6.88 87.53
CA GLN A 369 -132.03 6.25 88.35
C GLN A 369 -131.45 5.42 89.51
N GLY A 370 -130.29 4.79 89.31
CA GLY A 370 -129.55 4.17 90.40
C GLY A 370 -129.26 5.15 91.54
N LYS A 371 -128.98 6.42 91.22
CA LYS A 371 -128.82 7.50 92.20
C LYS A 371 -130.14 7.89 92.88
N VAL A 372 -131.26 7.95 92.17
CA VAL A 372 -132.59 8.27 92.73
C VAL A 372 -133.07 7.23 93.74
N LEU A 373 -132.79 5.94 93.49
CA LEU A 373 -133.15 4.84 94.40
C LEU A 373 -132.31 4.80 95.69
N ASN A 374 -131.16 5.48 95.73
CA ASN A 374 -130.29 5.52 96.91
C ASN A 374 -129.96 6.97 97.32
N PRO A 375 -130.93 7.75 97.81
CA PRO A 375 -130.75 9.17 98.10
C PRO A 375 -129.91 9.48 99.36
N HIS A 376 -129.44 8.48 100.11
CA HIS A 376 -128.76 8.68 101.40
C HIS A 376 -127.23 8.78 101.37
N TYR A 377 -126.62 8.83 100.19
CA TYR A 377 -125.23 9.26 100.00
C TYR A 377 -125.19 10.10 98.72
N SER A 378 -125.79 11.28 98.78
CA SER A 378 -126.17 12.12 97.63
C SER A 378 -124.99 12.55 96.75
#